data_AF-A0A6L8LR13-F1
#
_entry.id   AF-A0A6L8LR13-F1
#
_cell.length_a   1.000
_cell.length_b   1.000
_cell.length_c   1.000
_cell.angle_alpha   90.00
_cell.angle_beta   90.00
_cell.angle_gamma   90.00
#
_symmetry.space_group_name_H-M   'P 1'
#
loop_
_entity.id
_entity.type
_entity.pdbx_description
1 polymer ?
#
loop_
_entity_poly.entity_id
_entity_poly.type
_entity_poly.pdbx_seq_one_letter_code
_entity_poly.pdbx_strand_id
1 'polypeptide(L)'
;MELQPGTQTPISVGGKGKYLIVRSTSAPVFISADSLRPQRLESGDRINVSEFDKMFLEHKAPQTVAFDYQISDLEVRPASTSGLVVQRIIEPIEFSATVRVEDGLRVEPLSPDTMTTKPDIEIAPNAKVKICNSGFRQVSIQVISDNVTVLRIGDFNIASNRGLMVMGSKHATGSLSLEYTGELYAVNTSASTARLSIVGVQ
;
A
#
# COMPACT_ATOMS: atom_id res chain seq x y z
N MET A 1 24.50 20.07 4.11
CA MET A 1 24.62 20.73 5.44
C MET A 1 24.30 19.73 6.55
N GLU A 2 24.73 19.98 7.79
CA GLU A 2 24.46 19.11 8.93
C GLU A 2 23.48 19.75 9.91
N LEU A 3 22.40 19.06 10.22
CA LEU A 3 21.37 19.49 11.17
C LEU A 3 21.57 18.79 12.50
N GLN A 4 21.52 19.54 13.60
CA GLN A 4 21.73 19.02 14.94
C GLN A 4 20.41 18.59 15.60
N PRO A 5 20.41 17.48 16.36
CA PRO A 5 19.20 16.95 16.99
C PRO A 5 18.55 17.94 17.95
N GLY A 6 17.23 18.05 17.88
CA GLY A 6 16.45 18.91 18.77
C GLY A 6 16.64 20.42 18.54
N THR A 7 17.27 20.82 17.43
CA THR A 7 17.46 22.22 17.07
C THR A 7 16.71 22.58 15.80
N GLN A 8 16.16 23.79 15.76
CA GLN A 8 15.64 24.38 14.53
C GLN A 8 16.75 25.16 13.84
N THR A 9 17.11 24.73 12.63
CA THR A 9 18.13 25.38 11.83
C THR A 9 17.47 26.32 10.82
N PRO A 10 17.69 27.64 10.90
CA PRO A 10 17.11 28.58 9.95
C PRO A 10 17.82 28.48 8.59
N ILE A 11 17.03 28.47 7.52
CA ILE A 11 17.49 28.58 6.14
C ILE A 11 16.89 29.82 5.49
N SER A 12 17.70 30.52 4.71
CA SER A 12 17.23 31.64 3.90
C SER A 12 16.78 31.12 2.54
N VAL A 13 15.53 31.38 2.20
CA VAL A 13 14.89 30.93 0.95
C VAL A 13 14.41 32.11 0.08
N GLY A 14 14.38 33.34 0.65
CA GLY A 14 13.98 34.60 -0.01
C GLY A 14 14.99 35.17 -1.01
N GLY A 15 15.40 34.35 -1.98
CA GLY A 15 16.26 34.76 -3.10
C GLY A 15 15.50 34.78 -4.43
N LYS A 16 16.24 34.90 -5.55
CA LYS A 16 15.66 34.81 -6.91
C LYS A 16 15.03 33.45 -7.23
N GLY A 17 15.23 32.43 -6.39
CA GLY A 17 14.72 31.09 -6.63
C GLY A 17 13.34 30.87 -6.05
N LYS A 18 12.48 30.18 -6.82
CA LYS A 18 11.10 29.89 -6.46
C LYS A 18 10.95 28.56 -5.74
N TYR A 19 11.88 27.64 -5.94
CA TYR A 19 11.77 26.28 -5.44
C TYR A 19 12.96 25.90 -4.56
N LEU A 20 12.67 25.33 -3.39
CA LEU A 20 13.61 24.54 -2.62
C LEU A 20 13.53 23.09 -3.09
N ILE A 21 14.67 22.55 -3.51
CA ILE A 21 14.81 21.18 -4.00
C ILE A 21 15.69 20.42 -3.02
N VAL A 22 15.15 19.36 -2.42
CA VAL A 22 15.92 18.48 -1.54
C VAL A 22 16.76 17.55 -2.42
N ARG A 23 18.09 17.62 -2.31
CA ARG A 23 19.03 16.76 -3.06
C ARG A 23 19.19 15.42 -2.36
N SER A 24 19.41 15.45 -1.05
CA SER A 24 19.60 14.26 -0.23
C SER A 24 19.31 14.57 1.22
N THR A 25 18.78 13.59 1.94
CA THR A 25 18.68 13.62 3.39
C THR A 25 18.98 12.25 3.97
N SER A 26 19.76 12.18 5.06
CA SER A 26 20.09 10.91 5.72
C SER A 26 18.99 10.42 6.68
N ALA A 27 18.03 11.29 7.04
CA ALA A 27 16.86 10.96 7.86
C ALA A 27 15.69 11.92 7.55
N PRO A 28 14.47 11.66 8.06
CA PRO A 28 13.35 12.60 7.91
C PRO A 28 13.64 13.97 8.53
N VAL A 29 13.56 15.01 7.69
CA VAL A 29 13.65 16.42 8.08
C VAL A 29 12.28 17.05 7.90
N PHE A 30 11.91 18.00 8.75
CA PHE A 30 10.69 18.77 8.63
C PHE A 30 11.06 20.22 8.35
N ILE A 31 10.30 20.84 7.46
CA ILE A 31 10.40 22.27 7.18
C ILE A 31 9.17 22.97 7.73
N SER A 32 9.37 24.13 8.34
CA SER A 32 8.31 25.00 8.83
C SER A 32 8.60 26.45 8.48
N ALA A 33 7.55 27.27 8.49
CA ALA A 33 7.61 28.71 8.35
C ALA A 33 6.55 29.33 9.26
N ASP A 34 6.59 30.65 9.46
CA ASP A 34 5.70 31.34 10.42
C ASP A 34 4.20 31.09 10.16
N SER A 35 3.81 30.83 8.91
CA SER A 35 2.43 30.53 8.50
C SER A 35 2.23 29.11 7.95
N LEU A 36 3.28 28.28 7.91
CA LEU A 36 3.24 26.94 7.31
C LEU A 36 3.31 25.87 8.40
N ARG A 37 2.34 24.94 8.39
CA ARG A 37 2.44 23.74 9.24
C ARG A 37 3.71 22.95 8.88
N PRO A 38 4.41 22.35 9.86
CA PRO A 38 5.59 21.54 9.59
C PRO A 38 5.31 20.46 8.55
N GLN A 39 6.04 20.49 7.44
CA GLN A 39 5.95 19.52 6.36
C GLN A 39 7.18 18.63 6.37
N ARG A 40 6.97 17.32 6.26
CA ARG A 40 8.07 16.37 6.15
C ARG A 40 8.70 16.46 4.76
N LEU A 41 10.04 16.43 4.74
CA LEU A 41 10.89 16.44 3.55
C LEU A 41 11.54 15.08 3.32
N GLU A 42 11.56 14.67 2.06
CA GLU A 42 12.29 13.53 1.54
C GLU A 42 13.20 13.93 0.38
N SER A 43 14.17 13.07 0.06
CA SER A 43 15.10 13.33 -1.04
C SER A 43 14.35 13.40 -2.37
N GLY A 44 14.53 14.48 -3.13
CA GLY A 44 13.82 14.73 -4.38
C GLY A 44 12.59 15.64 -4.23
N ASP A 45 12.16 15.94 -3.00
CA ASP A 45 11.05 16.85 -2.75
C ASP A 45 11.35 18.26 -3.25
N ARG A 46 10.28 18.92 -3.70
CA ARG A 46 10.30 20.29 -4.20
C ARG A 46 9.24 21.09 -3.49
N ILE A 47 9.61 22.22 -2.92
CA ILE A 47 8.68 23.10 -2.23
C ILE A 47 8.74 24.47 -2.88
N ASN A 48 7.58 25.02 -3.18
CA ASN A 48 7.48 26.41 -3.58
C ASN A 48 7.75 27.29 -2.35
N VAL A 49 8.84 28.03 -2.40
CA VAL A 49 9.29 28.94 -1.34
C VAL A 49 9.11 30.40 -1.72
N SER A 50 8.39 30.70 -2.82
CA SER A 50 8.25 32.06 -3.36
C SER A 50 7.63 33.07 -2.41
N GLU A 51 6.84 32.60 -1.45
CA GLU A 51 6.13 33.44 -0.47
C GLU A 51 6.87 33.55 0.87
N PHE A 52 8.04 32.90 1.00
CA PHE A 52 8.79 32.84 2.25
C PHE A 52 10.18 33.43 2.07
N ASP A 53 10.62 34.24 3.04
CA ASP A 53 11.99 34.75 3.07
C ASP A 53 12.93 33.83 3.88
N LYS A 54 12.38 33.25 4.95
CA LYS A 54 13.07 32.35 5.86
C LYS A 54 12.18 31.16 6.18
N MET A 55 12.81 30.00 6.33
CA MET A 55 12.16 28.78 6.79
C MET A 55 13.07 28.10 7.83
N PHE A 56 12.50 27.19 8.60
CA PHE A 56 13.19 26.45 9.64
C PHE A 56 13.20 24.97 9.31
N LEU A 57 14.35 24.33 9.47
CA LEU A 57 14.53 22.89 9.33
C LEU A 57 14.70 22.25 10.71
N GLU A 58 13.97 21.18 10.97
CA GLU A 58 14.09 20.40 12.20
C GLU A 58 14.09 18.89 11.90
N HIS A 59 14.70 18.09 12.77
CA HIS A 59 14.59 16.64 12.69
C HIS A 59 14.42 16.02 14.08
N LYS A 60 13.84 14.82 14.12
CA LYS A 60 13.59 14.06 15.36
C LYS A 60 14.58 12.92 15.60
N ALA A 61 15.53 12.71 14.68
CA ALA A 61 16.56 11.69 14.85
C ALA A 61 17.52 12.04 16.02
N PRO A 62 18.02 11.06 16.78
CA PRO A 62 18.94 11.28 17.91
C PRO A 62 20.37 11.64 17.47
N GLN A 63 20.67 11.50 16.18
CA GLN A 63 21.98 11.76 15.57
C GLN A 63 21.87 12.92 14.58
N THR A 64 22.99 13.58 14.31
CA THR A 64 23.10 14.64 13.30
C THR A 64 22.64 14.14 11.93
N VAL A 65 21.85 14.95 11.22
CA VAL A 65 21.28 14.60 9.92
C VAL A 65 21.97 15.40 8.83
N ALA A 66 22.51 14.70 7.83
CA ALA A 66 23.01 15.32 6.62
C ALA A 66 21.82 15.67 5.72
N PHE A 67 21.68 16.94 5.40
CA PHE A 67 20.61 17.48 4.57
C PHE A 67 21.21 18.37 3.50
N ASP A 68 20.99 18.06 2.22
CA ASP A 68 21.45 18.89 1.12
C ASP A 68 20.25 19.39 0.33
N TYR A 69 20.24 20.68 0.06
CA TYR A 69 19.17 21.35 -0.67
C TYR A 69 19.75 22.36 -1.65
N GLN A 70 18.94 22.72 -2.63
CA GLN A 70 19.24 23.74 -3.61
C GLN A 70 18.04 24.65 -3.78
N ILE A 71 18.28 25.96 -3.86
CA ILE A 71 17.28 26.95 -4.26
C ILE A 71 17.43 27.22 -5.76
N SER A 72 16.35 27.11 -6.52
CA SER A 72 16.36 27.32 -7.97
C SER A 72 15.13 28.10 -8.46
N ASP A 73 15.34 28.92 -9.48
CA ASP A 73 14.34 29.71 -10.20
C ASP A 73 13.77 28.98 -11.42
N LEU A 74 14.48 27.95 -11.90
CA LEU A 74 14.09 27.11 -13.01
C LEU A 74 13.21 25.94 -12.54
N GLU A 75 12.03 25.80 -13.15
CA GLU A 75 11.30 24.54 -13.18
C GLU A 75 12.10 23.56 -14.05
N VAL A 76 13.17 22.96 -13.51
CA VAL A 76 13.91 21.90 -14.20
C VAL A 76 13.02 20.66 -14.19
N ARG A 77 12.16 20.55 -15.19
CA ARG A 77 11.59 19.27 -15.61
C ARG A 77 12.75 18.41 -16.11
N PRO A 78 12.94 17.18 -15.62
CA PRO A 78 13.91 16.28 -16.22
C PRO A 78 13.56 16.13 -17.70
N ALA A 79 14.52 16.45 -18.58
CA ALA A 79 14.45 16.02 -19.96
C ALA A 79 14.34 14.49 -19.94
N SER A 80 13.30 14.00 -20.60
CA SER A 80 12.89 12.62 -20.68
C SER A 80 14.06 11.67 -20.93
N THR A 81 14.52 10.94 -19.91
CA THR A 81 15.05 9.59 -20.13
C THR A 81 13.86 8.66 -20.22
N SER A 82 13.34 8.54 -21.43
CA SER A 82 12.52 7.41 -21.82
C SER A 82 13.22 6.11 -21.41
N GLY A 83 12.57 5.32 -20.56
CA GLY A 83 12.60 3.87 -20.75
C GLY A 83 13.44 2.99 -19.81
N LEU A 84 13.92 3.42 -18.64
CA LEU A 84 14.41 2.46 -17.63
C LEU A 84 14.04 2.91 -16.21
N VAL A 85 12.91 2.39 -15.74
CA VAL A 85 12.51 2.44 -14.34
C VAL A 85 13.01 1.15 -13.69
N VAL A 86 14.11 1.20 -12.96
CA VAL A 86 14.38 0.19 -11.92
C VAL A 86 13.52 0.59 -10.73
N GLN A 87 12.26 0.15 -10.76
CA GLN A 87 11.34 0.26 -9.64
C GLN A 87 11.74 -0.78 -8.60
N ARG A 88 12.25 -0.31 -7.47
CA ARG A 88 12.25 -1.11 -6.24
C ARG A 88 10.78 -1.29 -5.85
N ILE A 89 10.34 -2.54 -5.72
CA ILE A 89 8.98 -2.89 -5.28
C ILE A 89 8.79 -2.35 -3.86
N ILE A 90 7.99 -1.30 -3.74
CA ILE A 90 7.22 -0.95 -2.54
C ILE A 90 5.81 -0.80 -3.07
N GLU A 91 4.95 -1.76 -2.73
CA GLU A 91 3.64 -1.99 -3.33
C GLU A 91 2.80 -0.69 -3.45
N PRO A 92 2.40 -0.28 -4.67
CA PRO A 92 1.41 0.78 -4.83
C PRO A 92 0.00 0.18 -4.65
N ILE A 93 -0.83 0.81 -3.82
CA ILE A 93 -2.28 0.63 -3.89
C ILE A 93 -2.76 1.50 -5.05
N GLU A 94 -2.95 0.89 -6.21
CA GLU A 94 -3.72 1.49 -7.31
C GLU A 94 -5.22 1.40 -6.97
N PHE A 95 -5.96 2.49 -7.08
CA PHE A 95 -7.42 2.41 -7.24
C PHE A 95 -7.78 2.95 -8.63
N SER A 96 -8.55 2.15 -9.38
CA SER A 96 -9.12 2.52 -10.66
C SER A 96 -10.63 2.66 -10.47
N ALA A 97 -11.14 3.88 -10.57
CA ALA A 97 -12.58 4.15 -10.54
C ALA A 97 -13.11 4.17 -11.98
N THR A 98 -13.81 3.10 -12.37
CA THR A 98 -14.57 3.11 -13.63
C THR A 98 -15.94 3.73 -13.36
N VAL A 99 -16.16 4.95 -13.85
CA VAL A 99 -17.46 5.62 -13.75
C VAL A 99 -18.31 5.21 -14.94
N ARG A 100 -19.36 4.40 -14.72
CA ARG A 100 -20.37 4.09 -15.74
C ARG A 100 -21.60 4.96 -15.48
N VAL A 101 -21.84 5.93 -16.36
CA VAL A 101 -22.99 6.82 -16.30
C VAL A 101 -24.10 6.17 -17.12
N GLU A 102 -25.11 5.59 -16.47
CA GLU A 102 -26.23 4.98 -17.21
C GLU A 102 -27.47 5.87 -17.28
N ASP A 103 -27.64 6.91 -16.44
CA ASP A 103 -28.69 7.92 -16.65
C ASP A 103 -28.44 9.21 -15.85
N GLY A 104 -27.81 10.18 -16.51
CA GLY A 104 -28.16 11.60 -16.42
C GLY A 104 -27.95 12.43 -15.15
N LEU A 105 -28.35 12.03 -13.94
CA LEU A 105 -28.54 13.02 -12.85
C LEU A 105 -28.32 12.54 -11.39
N ARG A 106 -27.74 11.37 -11.14
CA ARG A 106 -27.37 10.98 -9.77
C ARG A 106 -25.96 10.40 -9.70
N VAL A 107 -25.06 11.18 -9.08
CA VAL A 107 -23.76 10.70 -8.60
C VAL A 107 -24.04 10.03 -7.25
N GLU A 108 -24.21 8.71 -7.25
CA GLU A 108 -24.12 7.97 -5.99
C GLU A 108 -22.63 7.75 -5.68
N PRO A 109 -22.15 8.15 -4.50
CA PRO A 109 -20.80 7.78 -4.08
C PRO A 109 -20.74 6.26 -4.01
N LEU A 110 -19.79 5.66 -4.73
CA LEU A 110 -19.40 4.28 -4.47
C LEU A 110 -19.01 4.23 -2.98
N SER A 111 -19.75 3.45 -2.19
CA SER A 111 -19.38 3.21 -0.79
C SER A 111 -17.91 2.77 -0.75
N PRO A 112 -17.10 3.24 0.22
CA PRO A 112 -15.81 2.62 0.49
C PRO A 112 -16.02 1.11 0.53
N ASP A 113 -15.32 0.35 -0.32
CA ASP A 113 -15.51 -1.09 -0.39
C ASP A 113 -15.28 -1.65 1.03
N THR A 114 -16.31 -2.25 1.62
CA THR A 114 -16.26 -2.62 3.03
C THR A 114 -15.49 -3.92 3.18
N MET A 115 -14.25 -3.82 3.67
CA MET A 115 -13.45 -4.99 4.02
C MET A 115 -14.14 -5.76 5.16
N THR A 116 -14.52 -7.00 4.88
CA THR A 116 -15.12 -7.91 5.85
C THR A 116 -14.11 -9.01 6.19
N THR A 117 -13.79 -9.14 7.47
CA THR A 117 -12.95 -10.23 7.97
C THR A 117 -13.83 -11.32 8.58
N LYS A 118 -13.52 -12.59 8.31
CA LYS A 118 -14.20 -13.72 8.94
C LYS A 118 -13.29 -14.41 9.97
N PRO A 119 -13.86 -15.07 10.99
CA PRO A 119 -13.10 -15.99 11.82
C PRO A 119 -12.41 -17.06 10.97
N ASP A 120 -11.29 -17.57 11.47
CA ASP A 120 -10.57 -18.64 10.80
C ASP A 120 -11.46 -19.89 10.65
N ILE A 121 -11.33 -20.55 9.51
CA ILE A 121 -12.12 -21.73 9.16
C ILE A 121 -11.24 -22.96 9.25
N GLU A 122 -11.68 -23.95 10.03
CA GLU A 122 -11.07 -25.27 10.07
C GLU A 122 -11.79 -26.24 9.13
N ILE A 123 -11.01 -26.98 8.34
CA ILE A 123 -11.50 -27.96 7.37
C ILE A 123 -10.83 -29.29 7.65
N ALA A 124 -11.63 -30.25 8.11
CA ALA A 124 -11.18 -31.62 8.35
C ALA A 124 -10.57 -32.26 7.08
N PRO A 125 -9.71 -33.28 7.23
CA PRO A 125 -9.14 -34.01 6.10
C PRO A 125 -10.22 -34.50 5.12
N ASN A 126 -10.01 -34.29 3.81
CA ASN A 126 -10.92 -34.69 2.74
C ASN A 126 -12.33 -34.06 2.81
N ALA A 127 -12.55 -33.04 3.63
CA ALA A 127 -13.83 -32.36 3.75
C ALA A 127 -13.96 -31.19 2.77
N LYS A 128 -15.21 -30.94 2.34
CA LYS A 128 -15.63 -29.77 1.57
C LYS A 128 -16.41 -28.82 2.48
N VAL A 129 -16.03 -27.53 2.50
CA VAL A 129 -16.68 -26.50 3.32
C VAL A 129 -16.96 -25.27 2.46
N LYS A 130 -18.12 -24.63 2.67
CA LYS A 130 -18.42 -23.31 2.12
C LYS A 130 -17.66 -22.25 2.88
N ILE A 131 -16.84 -21.48 2.19
CA ILE A 131 -15.95 -20.48 2.80
C ILE A 131 -16.45 -19.05 2.62
N CYS A 132 -17.16 -18.79 1.52
CA CYS A 132 -17.69 -17.46 1.20
C CYS A 132 -19.15 -17.53 0.72
N ASN A 133 -19.94 -16.52 1.09
CA ASN A 133 -21.26 -16.28 0.50
C ASN A 133 -21.10 -15.38 -0.72
N SER A 134 -22.12 -15.28 -1.56
CA SER A 134 -22.13 -14.33 -2.67
C SER A 134 -22.01 -12.88 -2.19
N GLY A 135 -21.49 -12.01 -3.06
CA GLY A 135 -21.46 -10.56 -2.84
C GLY A 135 -20.10 -9.95 -2.54
N PHE A 136 -19.01 -10.71 -2.59
CA PHE A 136 -17.66 -10.14 -2.54
C PHE A 136 -17.13 -9.87 -3.95
N ARG A 137 -16.57 -8.69 -4.20
CA ARG A 137 -15.84 -8.38 -5.44
C ARG A 137 -14.50 -9.10 -5.47
N GLN A 138 -13.83 -9.18 -4.33
CA GLN A 138 -12.54 -9.83 -4.17
C GLN A 138 -12.50 -10.62 -2.86
N VAL A 139 -11.95 -11.84 -2.92
CA VAL A 139 -11.74 -12.68 -1.73
C VAL A 139 -10.28 -13.09 -1.69
N SER A 140 -9.64 -12.84 -0.55
CA SER A 140 -8.27 -13.27 -0.25
C SER A 140 -8.32 -14.37 0.81
N ILE A 141 -7.62 -15.46 0.55
CA ILE A 141 -7.58 -16.67 1.37
C ILE A 141 -6.12 -16.96 1.72
N GLN A 142 -5.85 -17.29 2.98
CA GLN A 142 -4.53 -17.70 3.45
C GLN A 142 -4.60 -19.02 4.18
N VAL A 143 -3.64 -19.91 3.91
CA VAL A 143 -3.49 -21.19 4.60
C VAL A 143 -2.56 -21.00 5.78
N ILE A 144 -3.13 -21.01 6.98
CA ILE A 144 -2.45 -20.77 8.26
C ILE A 144 -2.44 -22.03 9.14
N SER A 145 -2.47 -23.19 8.50
CA SER A 145 -2.44 -24.52 9.14
C SER A 145 -1.14 -24.74 9.91
N ASP A 146 -1.14 -25.54 10.97
CA ASP A 146 0.10 -25.85 11.70
C ASP A 146 1.08 -26.67 10.86
N ASN A 147 0.56 -27.61 10.06
CA ASN A 147 1.31 -28.38 9.07
C ASN A 147 1.00 -27.89 7.66
N VAL A 148 1.84 -28.24 6.70
CA VAL A 148 1.59 -27.94 5.29
C VAL A 148 0.35 -28.69 4.81
N THR A 149 -0.68 -27.95 4.41
CA THR A 149 -1.90 -28.50 3.84
C THR A 149 -2.13 -27.97 2.43
N VAL A 150 -2.75 -28.81 1.61
CA VAL A 150 -3.15 -28.57 0.23
C VAL A 150 -4.66 -28.52 0.17
N LEU A 151 -5.20 -27.42 -0.32
CA LEU A 151 -6.62 -27.25 -0.56
C LEU A 151 -6.90 -26.95 -2.03
N ARG A 152 -8.11 -27.28 -2.45
CA ARG A 152 -8.72 -26.77 -3.67
C ARG A 152 -9.70 -25.68 -3.29
N ILE A 153 -9.72 -24.58 -4.03
CA ILE A 153 -10.69 -23.47 -3.92
C ILE A 153 -11.46 -23.30 -5.23
N GLY A 154 -12.76 -23.04 -5.16
CA GLY A 154 -13.62 -22.96 -6.35
C GLY A 154 -15.10 -22.80 -6.02
N ASP A 155 -15.93 -23.03 -7.04
CA ASP A 155 -17.38 -22.96 -6.98
C ASP A 155 -18.00 -24.20 -6.29
N PHE A 156 -19.31 -24.34 -6.38
CA PHE A 156 -20.02 -25.52 -5.86
C PHE A 156 -19.54 -26.84 -6.48
N ASN A 157 -18.95 -26.84 -7.68
CA ASN A 157 -18.52 -28.05 -8.39
C ASN A 157 -17.08 -28.48 -8.04
N ILE A 158 -16.47 -27.84 -7.05
CA ILE A 158 -15.13 -28.16 -6.59
C ILE A 158 -14.99 -29.62 -6.11
N ALA A 159 -13.83 -30.21 -6.38
CA ALA A 159 -13.47 -31.56 -5.95
C ALA A 159 -11.96 -31.64 -5.61
N SER A 160 -11.48 -32.78 -5.12
CA SER A 160 -10.06 -32.96 -4.77
C SER A 160 -9.09 -32.75 -5.94
N ASN A 161 -9.55 -33.00 -7.16
CA ASN A 161 -8.79 -32.84 -8.41
C ASN A 161 -9.26 -31.67 -9.29
N ARG A 162 -10.17 -30.81 -8.80
CA ARG A 162 -10.78 -29.73 -9.57
C ARG A 162 -10.86 -28.46 -8.73
N GLY A 163 -10.40 -27.35 -9.30
CA GLY A 163 -10.33 -26.05 -8.63
C GLY A 163 -8.90 -25.56 -8.46
N LEU A 164 -8.77 -24.30 -8.04
CA LEU A 164 -7.49 -23.65 -7.82
C LEU A 164 -6.80 -24.27 -6.61
N MET A 165 -5.52 -24.59 -6.74
CA MET A 165 -4.74 -25.17 -5.65
C MET A 165 -4.15 -24.07 -4.79
N VAL A 166 -4.29 -24.21 -3.48
CA VAL A 166 -3.54 -23.40 -2.50
C VAL A 166 -2.89 -24.34 -1.49
N MET A 167 -1.59 -24.14 -1.25
CA MET A 167 -0.81 -24.99 -0.36
C MET A 167 0.02 -24.13 0.59
N GLY A 168 0.00 -24.42 1.88
CA GLY A 168 0.81 -23.68 2.85
C GLY A 168 0.63 -24.11 4.30
N SER A 169 1.32 -23.39 5.18
CA SER A 169 1.26 -23.52 6.63
C SER A 169 1.56 -22.17 7.28
N LYS A 170 1.41 -22.05 8.61
CA LYS A 170 1.80 -20.85 9.36
C LYS A 170 3.30 -20.49 9.27
N HIS A 171 4.14 -21.45 8.87
CA HIS A 171 5.59 -21.24 8.68
C HIS A 171 5.94 -20.90 7.21
N ALA A 172 5.02 -21.17 6.29
CA ALA A 172 5.15 -20.90 4.86
C ALA A 172 3.73 -20.69 4.28
N THR A 173 3.18 -19.50 4.50
CA THR A 173 1.76 -19.21 4.21
C THR A 173 1.51 -19.24 2.71
N GLY A 174 0.60 -20.12 2.29
CA GLY A 174 0.06 -20.11 0.93
C GLY A 174 -1.12 -19.18 0.86
N SER A 175 -1.16 -18.30 -0.14
CA SER A 175 -2.27 -17.37 -0.34
C SER A 175 -2.90 -17.52 -1.72
N LEU A 176 -4.18 -17.18 -1.81
CA LEU A 176 -4.94 -17.11 -3.05
C LEU A 176 -5.89 -15.92 -2.99
N SER A 177 -5.81 -15.04 -3.98
CA SER A 177 -6.76 -13.94 -4.16
C SER A 177 -7.51 -14.13 -5.47
N LEU A 178 -8.83 -13.93 -5.43
CA LEU A 178 -9.69 -14.15 -6.57
C LEU A 178 -10.84 -13.15 -6.59
N GLU A 179 -11.10 -12.63 -7.79
CA GLU A 179 -12.24 -11.76 -8.08
C GLU A 179 -13.44 -12.63 -8.43
N TYR A 180 -14.39 -12.76 -7.50
CA TYR A 180 -15.51 -13.67 -7.68
C TYR A 180 -16.67 -13.31 -6.77
N THR A 181 -17.83 -13.06 -7.36
CA THR A 181 -19.04 -12.60 -6.67
C THR A 181 -19.98 -13.73 -6.23
N GLY A 182 -19.71 -14.97 -6.63
CA GLY A 182 -20.51 -16.14 -6.26
C GLY A 182 -20.08 -16.79 -4.95
N GLU A 183 -20.70 -17.93 -4.64
CA GLU A 183 -20.33 -18.74 -3.47
C GLU A 183 -19.02 -19.50 -3.68
N LEU A 184 -18.14 -19.46 -2.68
CA LEU A 184 -16.86 -20.17 -2.72
C LEU A 184 -16.84 -21.33 -1.74
N TYR A 185 -16.21 -22.40 -2.18
CA TYR A 185 -16.00 -23.63 -1.44
C TYR A 185 -14.51 -23.97 -1.41
N ALA A 186 -14.10 -24.64 -0.35
CA ALA A 186 -12.78 -25.21 -0.19
C ALA A 186 -12.87 -26.71 0.07
N VAL A 187 -11.98 -27.48 -0.55
CA VAL A 187 -11.80 -28.91 -0.28
C VAL A 187 -10.39 -29.11 0.27
N ASN A 188 -10.29 -29.63 1.50
CA ASN A 188 -8.99 -30.03 2.04
C ASN A 188 -8.59 -31.39 1.45
N THR A 189 -7.48 -31.42 0.72
CA THR A 189 -6.97 -32.65 0.07
C THR A 189 -5.85 -33.33 0.86
N SER A 190 -5.53 -32.80 2.04
CA SER A 190 -4.48 -33.30 2.92
C SER A 190 -5.02 -34.22 4.01
N ALA A 191 -4.11 -35.00 4.60
CA ALA A 191 -4.41 -35.90 5.71
C ALA A 191 -4.56 -35.17 7.06
N SER A 192 -4.13 -33.92 7.17
CA SER A 192 -4.25 -33.09 8.37
C SER A 192 -5.31 -31.99 8.21
N THR A 193 -5.91 -31.56 9.32
CA THR A 193 -6.85 -30.43 9.35
C THR A 193 -6.20 -29.18 8.78
N ALA A 194 -6.90 -28.50 7.88
CA ALA A 194 -6.48 -27.24 7.33
C ALA A 194 -7.14 -26.08 8.09
N ARG A 195 -6.40 -25.00 8.31
CA ARG A 195 -6.89 -23.73 8.88
C ARG A 195 -6.73 -22.62 7.86
N LEU A 196 -7.81 -21.92 7.56
CA LEU A 196 -7.86 -20.83 6.59
C LEU A 196 -8.21 -19.51 7.26
N SER A 197 -7.57 -18.43 6.85
CA SER A 197 -8.01 -17.06 7.13
C SER A 197 -8.56 -16.43 5.85
N ILE A 198 -9.66 -15.69 5.95
CA ILE A 198 -10.38 -15.16 4.79
C ILE A 198 -10.78 -13.71 5.01
N VAL A 199 -10.43 -12.88 4.03
CA VAL A 199 -10.82 -11.47 3.94
C VAL A 199 -11.55 -11.27 2.62
N GLY A 200 -12.72 -10.65 2.68
CA GLY A 200 -13.51 -10.30 1.50
C GLY A 200 -13.71 -8.78 1.40
N VAL A 201 -13.74 -8.28 0.18
CA VAL A 201 -14.08 -6.88 -0.17
C VAL A 201 -15.41 -6.91 -0.90
N GLN A 202 -16.43 -6.21 -0.37
CA GLN A 202 -17.79 -6.15 -0.93
C GLN A 202 -17.97 -4.96 -1.87
#